data_AF-S7WVR4-F1
#
_entry.id   AF-S7WVR4-F1
#
_cell.length_a   1.000
_cell.length_b   1.000
_cell.length_c   1.000
_cell.angle_alpha   90.00
_cell.angle_beta   90.00
_cell.angle_gamma   90.00
#
_symmetry.space_group_name_H-M   'P 1'
#
loop_
_entity.id
_entity.type
_entity.pdbx_description
1 polymer ?
#
loop_
_entity_poly.entity_id
_entity_poly.type
_entity_poly.pdbx_seq_one_letter_code
_entity_poly.pdbx_strand_id
1 'polypeptide(L)'
;MDRITESLITELLSNLEIISEDESKDFEKLANYTVVSNEYNKTFDIETLTVGDGNDTGIDGIAIIVNGQLVESTDEVDDLLEKNNSLEIEYLFVQSKTSPSFDGADINTFMFGVLDFFSTKPKLVRNDDIKKFAEVSNYIFNKAP
;
A
#
# COMPACT_ATOMS: atom_id res chain seq x y z
N MET A 1 -3.39 -20.80 8.94
CA MET A 1 -1.97 -20.47 8.69
C MET A 1 -1.08 -21.44 9.47
N ASP A 2 0.22 -21.21 9.65
CA ASP A 2 0.95 -21.87 10.74
C ASP A 2 0.85 -21.06 12.04
N ARG A 3 1.13 -21.71 13.18
CA ARG A 3 0.94 -21.15 14.51
C ARG A 3 1.77 -19.89 14.78
N ILE A 4 2.92 -19.73 14.11
CA ILE A 4 3.78 -18.56 14.29
C ILE A 4 3.12 -17.37 13.62
N THR A 5 2.68 -17.50 12.37
CA THR A 5 1.99 -16.41 11.65
C THR A 5 0.70 -16.00 12.35
N GLU A 6 -0.11 -16.95 12.82
CA GLU A 6 -1.32 -16.65 13.61
C GLU A 6 -1.02 -15.85 14.87
N SER A 7 0.10 -16.17 15.55
CA SER A 7 0.55 -15.40 16.72
C SER A 7 0.98 -13.98 16.34
N LEU A 8 1.68 -13.81 15.21
CA LEU A 8 2.13 -12.50 14.72
C LEU A 8 0.95 -11.61 14.32
N ILE A 9 -0.06 -12.18 13.64
CA ILE A 9 -1.30 -11.48 13.32
C ILE A 9 -1.98 -11.02 14.62
N THR A 10 -2.18 -11.94 15.57
CA THR A 10 -2.87 -11.62 16.83
C THR A 10 -2.15 -10.53 17.63
N GLU A 11 -0.81 -10.59 17.67
CA GLU A 11 0.02 -9.58 18.33
C GLU A 11 -0.08 -8.22 17.63
N LEU A 12 -0.02 -8.19 16.29
CA LEU A 12 -0.16 -6.97 15.50
C LEU A 12 -1.52 -6.30 15.75
N LEU A 13 -2.61 -7.04 15.59
CA LEU A 13 -3.97 -6.52 15.77
C LEU A 13 -4.16 -5.99 17.20
N SER A 14 -3.66 -6.72 18.21
CA SER A 14 -3.73 -6.27 19.60
C SER A 14 -2.92 -5.00 19.85
N ASN A 15 -1.73 -4.87 19.26
CA ASN A 15 -0.85 -3.72 19.46
C ASN A 15 -1.39 -2.44 18.77
N LEU A 16 -2.08 -2.60 17.64
CA LEU A 16 -2.68 -1.51 16.88
C LEU A 16 -4.14 -1.25 17.26
N GLU A 17 -4.68 -2.00 18.23
CA GLU A 17 -6.09 -1.93 18.65
C GLU A 17 -7.09 -2.18 17.51
N ILE A 18 -6.72 -3.02 16.54
CA ILE A 18 -7.53 -3.36 15.37
C ILE A 18 -8.41 -4.57 15.68
N ILE A 19 -9.67 -4.48 15.27
CA ILE A 19 -10.62 -5.59 15.37
C ILE A 19 -10.40 -6.52 14.18
N SER A 20 -10.16 -7.80 14.47
CA SER A 20 -10.07 -8.86 13.45
C SER A 20 -11.32 -8.90 12.59
N GLU A 21 -11.13 -9.00 11.28
CA GLU A 21 -12.22 -9.11 10.30
C GLU A 21 -12.35 -10.55 9.81
N ASP A 22 -11.32 -11.02 9.09
CA ASP A 22 -11.14 -12.41 8.67
C ASP A 22 -9.65 -12.73 8.48
N GLU A 23 -9.31 -14.02 8.46
CA GLU A 23 -7.91 -14.49 8.39
C GLU A 23 -7.14 -13.94 7.18
N SER A 24 -7.80 -13.71 6.04
CA SER A 24 -7.11 -13.19 4.85
C SER A 24 -6.85 -11.70 4.98
N LYS A 25 -7.84 -10.91 5.40
CA LYS A 25 -7.70 -9.46 5.65
C LYS A 25 -6.68 -9.17 6.74
N ASP A 26 -6.70 -9.95 7.81
CA ASP A 26 -5.76 -9.78 8.92
C ASP A 26 -4.32 -10.14 8.50
N PHE A 27 -4.16 -11.11 7.59
CA PHE A 27 -2.86 -11.43 6.99
C PHE A 27 -2.37 -10.34 6.01
N GLU A 28 -3.26 -9.76 5.21
CA GLU A 28 -2.96 -8.60 4.36
C GLU A 28 -2.38 -7.46 5.21
N LYS A 29 -3.03 -7.12 6.34
CA LYS A 29 -2.53 -6.11 7.29
C LYS A 29 -1.15 -6.45 7.84
N LEU A 30 -0.88 -7.71 8.18
CA LEU A 30 0.44 -8.15 8.63
C LEU A 30 1.50 -8.01 7.54
N ALA A 31 1.21 -8.41 6.30
CA ALA A 31 2.12 -8.28 5.18
C ALA A 31 2.43 -6.81 4.89
N ASN A 32 1.39 -5.98 4.81
CA ASN A 32 1.48 -4.55 4.61
C ASN A 32 2.33 -3.88 5.70
N TYR A 33 2.05 -4.18 6.97
CA TYR A 33 2.80 -3.63 8.11
C TYR A 33 4.28 -4.02 8.06
N THR A 34 4.56 -5.30 7.78
CA THR A 34 5.93 -5.82 7.74
C THR A 34 6.75 -5.15 6.64
N VAL A 35 6.19 -4.98 5.45
CA VAL A 35 6.89 -4.32 4.33
C VAL A 35 7.09 -2.83 4.62
N VAL A 36 6.03 -2.13 5.02
CA VAL A 36 6.10 -0.67 5.22
C VAL A 36 6.99 -0.30 6.40
N SER A 37 6.93 -1.03 7.52
CA SER A 37 7.76 -0.75 8.70
C SER A 37 9.26 -0.98 8.47
N ASN A 38 9.64 -1.77 7.47
CA ASN A 38 11.05 -1.95 7.09
C ASN A 38 11.63 -0.71 6.41
N GLU A 39 10.81 0.00 5.63
CA GLU A 39 11.22 1.20 4.88
C GLU A 39 10.87 2.50 5.63
N TYR A 40 9.83 2.48 6.47
CA TYR A 40 9.32 3.63 7.21
C TYR A 40 9.33 3.38 8.72
N ASN A 41 10.33 3.95 9.39
CA ASN A 41 10.60 3.72 10.82
C ASN A 41 9.80 4.59 11.80
N LYS A 42 8.73 5.25 11.33
CA LYS A 42 7.84 6.08 12.17
C LYS A 42 6.49 5.40 12.33
N THR A 43 5.64 5.93 13.19
CA THR A 43 4.27 5.47 13.34
C THR A 43 3.44 5.83 12.11
N PHE A 44 2.59 4.91 11.69
CA PHE A 44 1.62 5.05 10.61
C PHE A 44 0.35 4.27 10.96
N ASP A 45 -0.76 4.63 10.31
CA ASP A 45 -1.98 3.86 10.38
C ASP A 45 -1.96 2.80 9.26
N ILE A 46 -2.11 1.52 9.64
CA ILE A 46 -2.09 0.41 8.67
C ILE A 46 -3.38 0.35 7.85
N GLU A 47 -4.48 0.87 8.38
CA GLU A 47 -5.78 0.88 7.70
C GLU A 47 -5.77 1.85 6.51
N THR A 48 -4.98 2.93 6.57
CA THR A 48 -4.93 3.92 5.48
C THR A 48 -4.13 3.46 4.26
N LEU A 49 -3.26 2.46 4.45
CA LEU A 49 -2.39 1.91 3.41
C LEU A 49 -2.80 0.52 2.95
N THR A 50 -3.75 -0.12 3.64
CA THR A 50 -4.36 -1.39 3.22
C THR A 50 -5.50 -1.08 2.27
N VAL A 51 -5.34 -1.45 1.00
CA VAL A 51 -6.26 -1.10 -0.10
C VAL A 51 -6.94 -2.33 -0.70
N GLY A 52 -6.61 -3.51 -0.17
CA GLY A 52 -7.18 -4.79 -0.57
C GLY A 52 -8.67 -4.83 -0.26
N ASP A 53 -9.48 -4.47 -1.24
CA ASP A 53 -10.92 -4.72 -1.27
C ASP A 53 -11.41 -4.58 -2.73
N GLY A 54 -12.50 -5.25 -3.08
CA GLY A 54 -12.94 -5.47 -4.46
C GLY A 54 -12.67 -4.31 -5.44
N ASN A 55 -12.05 -4.62 -6.58
CA ASN A 55 -11.46 -3.67 -7.54
C ASN A 55 -10.16 -2.98 -7.06
N ASP A 56 -9.41 -3.64 -6.18
CA ASP A 56 -8.05 -3.30 -5.74
C ASP A 56 -6.97 -3.42 -6.83
N THR A 57 -7.31 -3.91 -8.02
CA THR A 57 -6.39 -4.15 -9.13
C THR A 57 -5.29 -5.19 -8.85
N GLY A 58 -5.49 -6.04 -7.85
CA GLY A 58 -4.52 -7.06 -7.41
C GLY A 58 -3.44 -6.53 -6.46
N ILE A 59 -3.69 -5.39 -5.80
CA ILE A 59 -2.79 -4.75 -4.84
C ILE A 59 -3.47 -4.73 -3.48
N ASP A 60 -2.84 -5.30 -2.45
CA ASP A 60 -3.43 -5.34 -1.10
C ASP A 60 -2.96 -4.16 -0.22
N GLY A 61 -1.83 -3.55 -0.57
CA GLY A 61 -1.30 -2.39 0.14
C GLY A 61 -0.53 -1.42 -0.75
N ILE A 62 -0.68 -0.13 -0.48
CA ILE A 62 0.06 0.96 -1.14
C ILE A 62 0.59 1.92 -0.09
N ALA A 63 1.88 2.21 -0.14
CA ALA A 63 2.48 3.33 0.57
C ALA A 63 3.33 4.18 -0.38
N ILE A 64 3.18 5.51 -0.27
CA ILE A 64 3.98 6.48 -1.01
C ILE A 64 4.79 7.27 0.02
N ILE A 65 6.11 7.13 -0.03
CA ILE A 65 7.02 7.87 0.85
C ILE A 65 7.66 8.98 0.02
N VAL A 66 7.54 10.22 0.49
CA VAL A 66 8.13 11.39 -0.14
C VAL A 66 9.08 12.05 0.86
N ASN A 67 10.36 12.17 0.50
CA ASN A 67 11.41 12.73 1.36
C ASN A 67 11.40 12.12 2.78
N GLY A 68 11.23 10.80 2.88
CA GLY A 68 11.18 10.04 4.13
C GLY A 68 9.92 10.27 4.99
N GLN A 69 8.85 10.83 4.42
CA GLN A 69 7.53 10.95 5.06
C GLN A 69 6.52 10.11 4.28
N LEU A 70 5.70 9.32 4.98
CA LEU A 70 4.54 8.67 4.38
C LEU A 70 3.51 9.74 4.01
N VAL A 71 3.01 9.69 2.78
CA VAL A 71 2.09 10.70 2.22
C VAL A 71 0.78 10.07 1.79
N GLU A 72 -0.33 10.72 2.17
CA GLU A 72 -1.68 10.28 1.85
C GLU A 72 -2.49 11.29 1.03
N SER A 73 -2.00 12.53 0.90
CA SER A 73 -2.71 13.62 0.24
C SER A 73 -1.80 14.47 -0.64
N THR A 74 -2.39 15.19 -1.59
CA THR A 74 -1.65 16.13 -2.46
C THR A 74 -1.09 17.32 -1.69
N ASP A 75 -1.77 17.76 -0.63
CA ASP A 75 -1.36 18.90 0.20
C ASP A 75 -0.04 18.61 0.92
N GLU A 76 0.12 17.38 1.43
CA GLU A 76 1.37 16.92 2.03
C GLU A 76 2.55 16.91 1.04
N VAL A 77 2.29 16.60 -0.25
CA VAL A 77 3.33 16.66 -1.30
C VAL A 77 3.82 18.08 -1.51
N ASP A 78 2.91 19.06 -1.57
CA ASP A 78 3.28 20.48 -1.71
C ASP A 78 4.10 20.96 -0.53
N ASP A 79 3.65 20.62 0.68
CA ASP A 79 4.35 20.92 1.93
C ASP A 79 5.79 20.40 1.92
N LEU A 80 6.02 19.22 1.37
CA LEU A 80 7.35 18.60 1.26
C LEU A 80 8.17 19.21 0.12
N LEU A 81 7.56 19.56 -1.00
CA LEU A 81 8.24 20.22 -2.12
C LEU A 81 8.73 21.61 -1.71
N GLU A 82 7.90 22.40 -1.04
CA GLU A 82 8.25 23.73 -0.55
C GLU A 82 9.41 23.70 0.45
N LYS A 83 9.45 22.67 1.31
CA LYS A 83 10.52 22.50 2.32
C LYS A 83 11.84 22.03 1.73
N ASN A 84 11.82 21.18 0.70
CA ASN A 84 13.01 20.45 0.22
C ASN A 84 13.49 20.85 -1.19
N ASN A 85 12.71 21.62 -1.95
CA ASN A 85 12.97 22.00 -3.35
C ASN A 85 13.18 20.82 -4.33
N SER A 86 12.91 19.59 -3.88
CA SER A 86 13.07 18.35 -4.63
C SER A 86 12.20 17.26 -3.99
N LEU A 87 11.85 16.24 -4.77
CA LEU A 87 11.08 15.09 -4.33
C LEU A 87 11.89 13.82 -4.58
N GLU A 88 12.28 13.16 -3.51
CA GLU A 88 12.70 11.77 -3.50
C GLU A 88 11.48 10.93 -3.13
N ILE A 89 11.09 9.99 -4.01
CA ILE A 89 9.84 9.24 -3.87
C ILE A 89 10.12 7.75 -3.88
N GLU A 90 9.56 7.04 -2.92
CA GLU A 90 9.56 5.59 -2.84
C GLU A 90 8.11 5.08 -2.87
N TYR A 91 7.84 4.16 -3.78
CA TYR A 91 6.53 3.49 -3.89
C TYR A 91 6.65 2.06 -3.40
N LEU A 92 5.79 1.71 -2.45
CA LEU A 92 5.67 0.36 -1.92
C LEU A 92 4.31 -0.18 -2.35
N PHE A 93 4.34 -1.29 -3.10
CA PHE A 93 3.15 -2.05 -3.47
C PHE A 93 3.28 -3.44 -2.86
N VAL A 94 2.23 -3.88 -2.18
CA VAL A 94 2.20 -5.17 -1.51
C VAL A 94 1.06 -5.98 -2.08
N GLN A 95 1.34 -7.25 -2.33
CA GLN A 95 0.35 -8.29 -2.59
C GLN A 95 0.70 -9.48 -1.72
N SER A 96 -0.33 -10.08 -1.13
CA SER A 96 -0.24 -11.12 -0.14
C SER A 96 -1.20 -12.25 -0.49
N LYS A 97 -0.81 -13.48 -0.14
CA LYS A 97 -1.65 -14.67 -0.33
C LYS A 97 -1.49 -15.60 0.86
N THR A 98 -2.63 -16.08 1.35
CA THR A 98 -2.70 -17.12 2.39
C THR A 98 -2.63 -18.53 1.79
N SER A 99 -2.74 -18.66 0.46
CA SER A 99 -2.62 -19.93 -0.27
C SER A 99 -1.24 -20.56 -0.06
N PRO A 100 -1.16 -21.88 0.23
CA PRO A 100 0.11 -22.60 0.32
C PRO A 100 0.76 -22.86 -1.05
N SER A 101 0.03 -22.58 -2.14
CA SER A 101 0.48 -22.80 -3.51
C SER A 101 0.72 -21.47 -4.22
N PHE A 102 1.77 -21.45 -5.03
CA PHE A 102 2.13 -20.32 -5.88
C PHE A 102 1.30 -20.35 -7.17
N ASP A 103 0.67 -19.23 -7.51
CA ASP A 103 -0.01 -19.02 -8.78
C ASP A 103 0.65 -17.89 -9.58
N GLY A 104 1.13 -18.20 -10.79
CA GLY A 104 1.71 -17.20 -11.69
C GLY A 104 0.67 -16.20 -12.21
N ALA A 105 -0.61 -16.54 -12.22
CA ALA A 105 -1.68 -15.61 -12.58
C ALA A 105 -1.81 -14.48 -11.54
N ASP A 106 -1.60 -14.79 -10.26
CA ASP A 106 -1.64 -13.81 -9.17
C ASP A 106 -0.51 -12.78 -9.32
N ILE A 107 0.72 -13.23 -9.60
CA ILE A 107 1.84 -12.30 -9.88
C ILE A 107 1.58 -11.44 -11.10
N ASN A 108 1.08 -12.04 -12.18
CA ASN A 108 0.75 -11.27 -13.37
C ASN A 108 -0.30 -10.22 -13.06
N THR A 109 -1.33 -10.56 -12.28
CA THR A 109 -2.39 -9.62 -11.88
C THR A 109 -1.80 -8.47 -11.07
N PHE A 110 -0.98 -8.73 -10.06
CA PHE A 110 -0.29 -7.71 -9.28
C PHE A 110 0.57 -6.80 -10.18
N MET A 111 1.42 -7.38 -11.03
CA MET A 111 2.26 -6.60 -11.95
C MET A 111 1.44 -5.76 -12.94
N PHE A 112 0.33 -6.29 -13.45
CA PHE A 112 -0.58 -5.53 -14.29
C PHE A 112 -1.27 -4.40 -13.51
N GLY A 113 -1.65 -4.63 -12.25
CA GLY A 113 -2.17 -3.62 -11.34
C GLY A 113 -1.19 -2.46 -11.14
N VAL A 114 0.06 -2.77 -10.81
CA VAL A 114 1.12 -1.76 -10.63
C VAL A 114 1.39 -0.99 -11.93
N LEU A 115 1.46 -1.67 -13.08
CA LEU A 115 1.64 -0.98 -14.36
C LEU A 115 0.43 -0.11 -14.73
N ASP A 116 -0.79 -0.59 -14.46
CA ASP A 116 -2.00 0.19 -14.68
C ASP A 116 -2.04 1.40 -13.75
N PHE A 117 -1.65 1.26 -12.48
CA PHE A 117 -1.59 2.33 -11.47
C PHE A 117 -0.87 3.58 -12.02
N PHE A 118 0.30 3.38 -12.64
CA PHE A 118 1.11 4.44 -13.25
C PHE A 118 0.70 4.83 -14.69
N SER A 119 -0.30 4.17 -15.27
CA SER A 119 -0.76 4.47 -16.64
C SER A 119 -1.51 5.80 -16.70
N THR A 120 -1.21 6.61 -17.72
CA THR A 120 -2.00 7.81 -18.06
C THR A 120 -3.40 7.50 -18.58
N LYS A 121 -3.64 6.25 -18.98
CA LYS A 121 -4.93 5.74 -19.45
C LYS A 121 -5.20 4.40 -18.77
N PRO A 122 -5.59 4.43 -17.49
CA PRO A 122 -5.86 3.21 -16.75
C PRO A 122 -7.06 2.47 -17.35
N LYS A 123 -6.98 1.15 -17.38
CA LYS A 123 -7.97 0.25 -17.98
C LYS A 123 -8.69 -0.59 -16.95
N LEU A 124 -8.09 -0.79 -15.78
CA LEU A 124 -8.70 -1.55 -14.70
C LEU A 124 -9.71 -0.68 -13.95
N VAL A 125 -10.80 -1.31 -13.51
CA VAL A 125 -11.72 -0.69 -12.55
C VAL A 125 -10.98 -0.59 -11.21
N ARG A 126 -11.08 0.56 -10.56
CA ARG A 126 -10.39 0.88 -9.31
C ARG A 126 -11.39 1.14 -8.20
N ASN A 127 -11.13 0.61 -7.01
CA ASN A 127 -11.77 1.06 -5.78
C ASN A 127 -11.33 2.51 -5.45
N ASP A 128 -11.87 3.08 -4.38
CA ASP A 128 -11.61 4.49 -4.04
C ASP A 128 -10.21 4.71 -3.46
N ASP A 129 -9.62 3.72 -2.79
CA ASP A 129 -8.27 3.81 -2.25
C ASP A 129 -7.21 3.82 -3.35
N ILE A 130 -7.32 2.92 -4.34
CA ILE A 130 -6.43 2.92 -5.52
C ILE A 130 -6.55 4.24 -6.28
N LYS A 131 -7.75 4.83 -6.37
CA LYS A 131 -7.92 6.16 -6.99
C LYS A 131 -7.24 7.25 -6.19
N LYS A 132 -7.41 7.27 -4.86
CA LYS A 132 -6.77 8.24 -3.94
C LYS A 132 -5.25 8.20 -4.12
N PHE A 133 -4.63 7.02 -4.04
CA PHE A 133 -3.18 6.90 -4.23
C PHE A 133 -2.72 7.24 -5.65
N ALA A 134 -3.50 6.89 -6.67
CA ALA A 134 -3.20 7.27 -8.05
C ALA A 134 -3.29 8.79 -8.26
N GLU A 135 -4.21 9.48 -7.59
CA GLU A 135 -4.31 10.93 -7.60
C GLU A 135 -3.05 11.57 -7.00
N VAL A 136 -2.63 11.14 -5.81
CA VAL A 136 -1.37 11.59 -5.19
C VAL A 136 -0.18 11.33 -6.10
N SER A 137 -0.09 10.13 -6.67
CA SER A 137 0.99 9.78 -7.60
C SER A 137 1.00 10.67 -8.84
N ASN A 138 -0.15 10.91 -9.47
CA ASN A 138 -0.25 11.80 -10.63
C ASN A 138 0.13 13.24 -10.27
N TYR A 139 -0.25 13.68 -9.07
CA TYR A 139 0.13 14.99 -8.55
C TYR A 139 1.65 15.13 -8.42
N ILE A 140 2.31 14.13 -7.83
CA ILE A 140 3.77 14.05 -7.74
C ILE A 140 4.40 14.15 -9.13
N PHE A 141 3.95 13.37 -10.11
CA PHE A 141 4.48 13.43 -11.48
C PHE A 141 4.27 14.78 -12.16
N ASN A 142 3.18 15.48 -11.88
CA ASN A 142 2.93 16.82 -12.43
C ASN A 142 3.79 17.91 -11.78
N LYS A 143 4.26 17.68 -10.54
CA LYS A 143 5.12 18.61 -9.79
C LYS A 143 6.60 18.29 -9.93
N ALA A 144 6.94 17.08 -10.37
CA ALA A 144 8.31 16.70 -10.69
C ALA A 144 8.84 17.60 -11.84
N PRO A 145 9.97 18.31 -11.65
CA PRO A 145 10.56 19.19 -12.66
C PRO A 145 11.14 18.44 -13.87
#